data_AF-A0A3C0WK22-F1
#
_entry.id   AF-A0A3C0WK22-F1
#
_cell.length_a   1.000
_cell.length_b   1.000
_cell.length_c   1.000
_cell.angle_alpha   90.00
_cell.angle_beta   90.00
_cell.angle_gamma   90.00
#
_symmetry.space_group_name_H-M   'P 1'
#
loop_
_entity.id
_entity.type
_entity.pdbx_description
1 polymer ?
#
loop_
_entity_poly.entity_id
_entity_poly.type
_entity_poly.pdbx_seq_one_letter_code
_entity_poly.pdbx_strand_id
1 'polypeptide(L)'
;MGILNTTPDSFSDGGSFNSLDRAVEQAMHLSNAGAAIIDIGGESTRPYSEPVSIDEELNRVIPVIEQVVTLTDVPVSIDTSKAVVAAAAMEAGAEIINDVTGLEGDPDMIRIATETGAGICAMHMQGNPQNMQDNPSYDNVVSDIHGYLRDRRDRLLEAGIRHENICLDPGIGFGKTHDHNLTLMQNCFQFLQLGCP
;
A
#
# COMPACT_ATOMS: atom_id res chain seq x y z
N MET A 1 -0.15 3.43 11.24
CA MET A 1 0.35 3.91 9.95
C MET A 1 -0.28 5.27 9.67
N GLY A 2 0.53 6.29 9.36
CA GLY A 2 0.08 7.62 8.94
C GLY A 2 0.20 7.75 7.43
N ILE A 3 -0.88 8.18 6.77
CA ILE A 3 -0.97 8.23 5.31
C ILE A 3 -0.50 9.61 4.80
N LEU A 4 0.41 9.61 3.84
CA LEU A 4 0.91 10.78 3.12
C LEU A 4 0.71 10.61 1.61
N ASN A 5 -0.35 11.19 1.08
CA ASN A 5 -0.60 11.22 -0.36
C ASN A 5 0.16 12.39 -1.00
N THR A 6 1.02 12.13 -1.98
CA THR A 6 1.81 13.14 -2.70
C THR A 6 1.17 13.55 -4.03
N THR A 7 -0.15 13.41 -4.14
CA THR A 7 -0.92 13.83 -5.32
C THR A 7 -1.05 15.36 -5.42
N PRO A 8 -1.11 15.95 -6.63
CA PRO A 8 -1.19 17.40 -6.83
C PRO A 8 -2.35 18.08 -6.08
N ASP A 9 -3.49 17.41 -6.00
CA ASP A 9 -4.68 17.91 -5.29
C ASP A 9 -4.47 18.01 -3.77
N SER A 10 -3.48 17.30 -3.23
CA SER A 10 -3.17 17.31 -1.80
C SER A 10 -2.40 18.58 -1.37
N PHE A 11 -1.78 19.31 -2.30
CA PHE A 11 -0.88 20.44 -2.01
C PHE A 11 -1.02 21.65 -2.95
N SER A 12 -2.14 21.75 -3.69
CA SER A 12 -2.38 22.59 -4.87
C SER A 12 -2.23 24.13 -4.75
N ASP A 13 -1.75 24.67 -3.62
CA ASP A 13 -1.58 26.11 -3.42
C ASP A 13 -0.16 26.66 -3.73
N GLY A 14 0.80 25.84 -4.20
CA GLY A 14 2.15 26.29 -4.51
C GLY A 14 2.92 25.30 -5.38
N GLY A 15 3.85 25.79 -6.22
CA GLY A 15 4.59 24.97 -7.21
C GLY A 15 5.39 23.79 -6.65
N SER A 16 6.11 23.05 -7.51
CA SER A 16 6.73 21.76 -7.17
C SER A 16 7.67 21.75 -5.94
N PHE A 17 8.36 22.86 -5.65
CA PHE A 17 9.16 22.98 -4.43
C PHE A 17 8.30 23.11 -3.17
N ASN A 18 7.19 23.85 -3.26
CA ASN A 18 6.22 23.96 -2.15
C ASN A 18 5.50 22.63 -1.91
N SER A 19 5.30 21.78 -2.92
CA SER A 19 4.67 20.47 -2.70
C SER A 19 5.60 19.49 -1.99
N LEU A 20 6.92 19.51 -2.28
CA LEU A 20 7.89 18.66 -1.61
C LEU A 20 8.06 19.04 -0.13
N ASP A 21 8.35 20.32 0.14
CA ASP A 21 8.55 20.79 1.52
C ASP A 21 7.31 20.54 2.37
N ARG A 22 6.10 20.76 1.83
CA ARG A 22 4.84 20.47 2.54
C ARG A 22 4.62 18.99 2.78
N ALA A 23 5.00 18.12 1.84
CA ALA A 23 4.90 16.67 2.04
C ALA A 23 5.84 16.21 3.17
N VAL A 24 7.06 16.73 3.21
CA VAL A 24 8.04 16.45 4.27
C VAL A 24 7.57 17.01 5.62
N GLU A 25 7.08 18.24 5.66
CA GLU A 25 6.47 18.83 6.88
C GLU A 25 5.32 17.97 7.40
N GLN A 26 4.45 17.49 6.50
CA GLN A 26 3.35 16.61 6.87
C GLN A 26 3.83 15.24 7.38
N ALA A 27 4.87 14.66 6.77
CA ALA A 27 5.50 13.43 7.25
C ALA A 27 6.04 13.60 8.68
N MET A 28 6.74 14.72 8.94
CA MET A 28 7.26 15.04 10.27
C MET A 28 6.13 15.31 11.27
N HIS A 29 5.03 15.94 10.85
CA HIS A 29 3.85 16.08 11.68
C HIS A 29 3.25 14.72 12.06
N LEU A 30 3.11 13.79 11.12
CA LEU A 30 2.65 12.42 11.38
C LEU A 30 3.58 11.68 12.34
N SER A 31 4.89 11.78 12.14
CA SER A 31 5.91 11.23 13.03
C SER A 31 5.77 11.78 14.45
N ASN A 32 5.69 13.11 14.60
CA ASN A 32 5.54 13.78 15.91
C ASN A 32 4.19 13.48 16.59
N ALA A 33 3.16 13.18 15.81
CA ALA A 33 1.86 12.74 16.32
C ALA A 33 1.85 11.25 16.76
N GLY A 34 2.95 10.53 16.59
CA GLY A 34 3.12 9.15 17.04
C GLY A 34 2.79 8.09 15.98
N ALA A 35 2.83 8.43 14.68
CA ALA A 35 2.74 7.43 13.63
C ALA A 35 3.92 6.44 13.73
N ALA A 36 3.61 5.15 13.79
CA ALA A 36 4.63 4.09 13.84
C ALA A 36 5.18 3.70 12.45
N ILE A 37 4.49 4.10 11.38
CA ILE A 37 4.86 3.89 9.97
C ILE A 37 4.33 5.11 9.21
N ILE A 38 5.10 5.65 8.26
CA ILE A 38 4.64 6.67 7.31
C ILE A 38 4.44 5.98 5.96
N ASP A 39 3.23 6.02 5.41
CA ASP A 39 2.89 5.38 4.14
C ASP A 39 2.74 6.45 3.05
N ILE A 40 3.60 6.39 2.05
CA ILE A 40 3.74 7.42 1.02
C ILE A 40 3.17 6.88 -0.30
N GLY A 41 2.16 7.55 -0.83
CA GLY A 41 1.49 7.15 -2.08
C GLY A 41 1.53 8.27 -3.12
N GLY A 42 2.03 7.97 -4.32
CA GLY A 42 2.08 8.89 -5.45
C GLY A 42 0.89 8.78 -6.40
N GLU A 43 0.14 7.69 -6.31
CA GLU A 43 -1.05 7.38 -7.10
C GLU A 43 -2.27 7.28 -6.19
N SER A 44 -3.41 7.82 -6.63
CA SER A 44 -4.67 7.62 -5.91
C SER A 44 -5.24 6.26 -6.25
N THR A 45 -5.52 5.45 -5.25
CA THR A 45 -6.24 4.17 -5.37
C THR A 45 -7.74 4.27 -5.06
N ARG A 46 -8.27 5.51 -4.97
CA ARG A 46 -9.71 5.78 -4.77
C ARG A 46 -10.55 5.24 -5.93
N PRO A 47 -11.82 4.87 -5.70
CA PRO A 47 -12.73 4.49 -6.79
C PRO A 47 -12.72 5.51 -7.93
N TYR A 48 -12.62 5.01 -9.16
CA TYR A 48 -12.65 5.79 -10.41
C TYR A 48 -11.44 6.70 -10.63
N SER A 49 -10.34 6.51 -9.89
CA SER A 49 -9.09 7.22 -10.19
C SER A 49 -8.45 6.72 -11.48
N GLU A 50 -7.83 7.64 -12.20
CA GLU A 50 -6.99 7.30 -13.35
C GLU A 50 -5.57 6.95 -12.88
N PRO A 51 -4.94 5.91 -13.45
CA PRO A 51 -3.56 5.58 -13.16
C PRO A 51 -2.62 6.69 -13.63
N VAL A 52 -1.54 6.90 -12.90
CA VAL A 52 -0.45 7.81 -13.30
C VAL A 52 0.69 7.03 -13.94
N SER A 53 1.46 7.71 -14.80
CA SER A 53 2.65 7.10 -15.39
C SER A 53 3.70 6.77 -14.33
N ILE A 54 4.59 5.80 -14.62
CA ILE A 54 5.72 5.45 -13.74
C ILE A 54 6.57 6.69 -13.44
N ASP A 55 6.95 7.45 -14.47
CA ASP A 55 7.77 8.66 -14.31
C ASP A 55 7.10 9.69 -13.40
N GLU A 56 5.79 9.86 -13.53
CA GLU A 56 5.02 10.78 -12.70
C GLU A 56 4.97 10.33 -11.24
N GLU A 57 4.71 9.05 -10.97
CA GLU A 57 4.71 8.50 -9.61
C GLU A 57 6.09 8.61 -8.96
N LEU A 58 7.16 8.24 -9.68
CA LEU A 58 8.56 8.37 -9.23
C LEU A 58 8.88 9.82 -8.82
N ASN A 59 8.54 10.78 -9.68
CA ASN A 59 8.79 12.21 -9.41
C ASN A 59 8.03 12.72 -8.17
N ARG A 60 6.90 12.10 -7.80
CA ARG A 60 6.09 12.46 -6.64
C ARG A 60 6.59 11.84 -5.34
N VAL A 61 7.08 10.60 -5.38
CA VAL A 61 7.38 9.83 -4.15
C VAL A 61 8.86 9.83 -3.79
N ILE A 62 9.77 9.69 -4.76
CA ILE A 62 11.19 9.46 -4.48
C ILE A 62 11.84 10.63 -3.73
N PRO A 63 11.68 11.91 -4.17
CA PRO A 63 12.28 13.02 -3.44
C PRO A 63 11.73 13.19 -2.02
N VAL A 64 10.48 12.77 -1.78
CA VAL A 64 9.85 12.82 -0.45
C VAL A 64 10.45 11.74 0.44
N ILE A 65 10.55 10.50 -0.05
CA ILE A 65 11.15 9.38 0.68
C ILE A 65 12.59 9.72 1.08
N GLU A 66 13.42 10.15 0.12
CA GLU A 66 14.83 10.48 0.36
C GLU A 66 15.01 11.53 1.48
N GLN A 67 14.12 12.51 1.58
CA GLN A 67 14.18 13.49 2.66
C GLN A 67 13.65 12.94 3.99
N VAL A 68 12.49 12.28 3.97
CA VAL A 68 11.82 11.80 5.18
C VAL A 68 12.70 10.82 5.95
N VAL A 69 13.34 9.88 5.27
CA VAL A 69 14.22 8.88 5.91
C VAL A 69 15.45 9.48 6.59
N THR A 70 15.83 10.71 6.23
CA THR A 70 16.94 11.43 6.88
C THR A 70 16.53 12.23 8.12
N LEU A 71 15.22 12.41 8.32
CA LEU A 71 14.66 13.30 9.35
C LEU A 71 13.95 12.53 10.48
N THR A 72 13.63 11.25 10.30
CA THR A 72 12.98 10.41 11.31
C THR A 72 13.42 8.95 11.22
N ASP A 73 13.41 8.26 12.36
CA ASP A 73 13.62 6.80 12.44
C ASP A 73 12.31 6.01 12.25
N VAL A 74 11.18 6.69 12.00
CA VAL A 74 9.91 6.02 11.70
C VAL A 74 10.00 5.33 10.33
N PRO A 75 9.74 4.01 10.23
CA PRO A 75 9.81 3.30 8.96
C PRO A 75 8.90 3.89 7.90
N VAL A 76 9.41 3.96 6.68
CA VAL A 76 8.68 4.44 5.50
C VAL A 76 8.17 3.25 4.69
N SER A 77 6.88 3.29 4.39
CA SER A 77 6.17 2.39 3.48
C SER A 77 5.89 3.12 2.16
N ILE A 78 6.06 2.43 1.03
CA ILE A 78 5.63 2.91 -0.29
C ILE A 78 4.31 2.23 -0.66
N ASP A 79 3.26 3.02 -0.87
CA ASP A 79 1.98 2.57 -1.44
C ASP A 79 2.08 2.61 -2.97
N THR A 80 2.36 1.46 -3.57
CA THR A 80 2.47 1.32 -5.03
C THR A 80 2.20 -0.11 -5.48
N SER A 81 1.68 -0.23 -6.70
CA SER A 81 1.50 -1.51 -7.41
C SER A 81 2.50 -1.69 -8.56
N LYS A 82 3.47 -0.77 -8.72
CA LYS A 82 4.43 -0.77 -9.82
C LYS A 82 5.82 -1.16 -9.31
N ALA A 83 6.36 -2.26 -9.81
CA ALA A 83 7.62 -2.82 -9.30
C ALA A 83 8.80 -1.85 -9.48
N VAL A 84 8.79 -1.04 -10.55
CA VAL A 84 9.81 -0.01 -10.81
C VAL A 84 9.79 1.08 -9.73
N VAL A 85 8.60 1.49 -9.28
CA VAL A 85 8.44 2.49 -8.22
C VAL A 85 8.86 1.91 -6.87
N ALA A 86 8.44 0.67 -6.58
CA ALA A 86 8.84 -0.04 -5.37
C ALA A 86 10.36 -0.18 -5.29
N ALA A 87 11.03 -0.60 -6.38
CA ALA A 87 12.48 -0.74 -6.41
C ALA A 87 13.20 0.57 -6.10
N ALA A 88 12.81 1.67 -6.76
CA ALA A 88 13.39 2.99 -6.52
C ALA A 88 13.11 3.49 -5.09
N ALA A 89 11.93 3.22 -4.53
CA ALA A 89 11.59 3.58 -3.16
C ALA A 89 12.46 2.82 -2.15
N MET A 90 12.72 1.53 -2.38
CA MET A 90 13.63 0.74 -1.53
C MET A 90 15.07 1.27 -1.61
N GLU A 91 15.55 1.66 -2.80
CA GLU A 91 16.86 2.32 -2.95
C GLU A 91 16.93 3.67 -2.22
N ALA A 92 15.82 4.41 -2.19
CA ALA A 92 15.69 5.68 -1.47
C ALA A 92 15.56 5.53 0.06
N GLY A 93 15.44 4.29 0.57
CA GLY A 93 15.43 4.00 2.01
C GLY A 93 14.05 3.64 2.60
N ALA A 94 13.02 3.43 1.78
CA ALA A 94 11.79 2.82 2.27
C ALA A 94 12.02 1.35 2.68
N GLU A 95 11.25 0.86 3.64
CA GLU A 95 11.43 -0.46 4.27
C GLU A 95 10.25 -1.41 4.01
N ILE A 96 9.10 -0.86 3.61
CA ILE A 96 7.85 -1.61 3.43
C ILE A 96 7.28 -1.32 2.04
N ILE A 97 6.80 -2.35 1.35
CA ILE A 97 5.98 -2.25 0.14
C ILE A 97 4.53 -2.53 0.52
N ASN A 98 3.66 -1.53 0.37
CA ASN A 98 2.22 -1.67 0.52
C ASN A 98 1.59 -1.77 -0.88
N ASP A 99 1.11 -2.95 -1.26
CA ASP A 99 0.57 -3.19 -2.61
C ASP A 99 -0.89 -3.66 -2.53
N VAL A 100 -1.77 -2.75 -2.94
CA VAL A 100 -3.22 -2.95 -3.00
C VAL A 100 -3.66 -4.11 -3.90
N THR A 101 -2.79 -4.59 -4.78
CA THR A 101 -3.04 -5.71 -5.69
C THR A 101 -2.59 -7.06 -5.12
N GLY A 102 -2.04 -7.09 -3.90
CA GLY A 102 -1.52 -8.31 -3.29
C GLY A 102 -0.23 -8.81 -3.96
N LEU A 103 0.54 -7.91 -4.58
CA LEU A 103 1.73 -8.20 -5.40
C LEU A 103 1.39 -8.99 -6.67
N GLU A 104 0.16 -8.84 -7.19
CA GLU A 104 -0.30 -9.50 -8.42
C GLU A 104 -0.39 -8.54 -9.61
N GLY A 105 -0.39 -7.22 -9.39
CA GLY A 105 -0.53 -6.21 -10.43
C GLY A 105 0.68 -6.12 -11.36
N ASP A 106 1.88 -6.20 -10.80
CA ASP A 106 3.14 -6.20 -11.54
C ASP A 106 3.92 -7.50 -11.29
N PRO A 107 4.25 -8.29 -12.34
CA PRO A 107 4.92 -9.59 -12.18
C PRO A 107 6.31 -9.50 -11.56
N ASP A 108 6.97 -8.33 -11.60
CA ASP A 108 8.28 -8.12 -10.99
C ASP A 108 8.20 -7.80 -9.48
N MET A 109 7.02 -7.50 -8.93
CA MET A 109 6.88 -7.03 -7.55
C MET A 109 7.41 -8.04 -6.52
N ILE A 110 7.11 -9.32 -6.70
CA ILE A 110 7.61 -10.40 -5.83
C ILE A 110 9.13 -10.48 -5.87
N ARG A 111 9.74 -10.33 -7.06
CA ARG A 111 11.20 -10.36 -7.21
C ARG A 111 11.82 -9.20 -6.44
N ILE A 112 11.28 -7.99 -6.57
CA ILE A 112 11.75 -6.81 -5.83
C ILE A 112 11.63 -7.05 -4.32
N ALA A 113 10.48 -7.48 -3.82
CA ALA A 113 10.28 -7.74 -2.40
C ALA A 113 11.28 -8.78 -1.84
N THR A 114 11.57 -9.84 -2.60
CA THR A 114 12.56 -10.86 -2.20
C THR A 114 13.99 -10.35 -2.24
N GLU A 115 14.38 -9.60 -3.28
CA GLU A 115 15.74 -9.05 -3.44
C GLU A 115 16.07 -7.99 -2.38
N THR A 116 15.11 -7.12 -2.04
CA THR A 116 15.31 -6.06 -1.04
C THR A 116 15.10 -6.55 0.39
N GLY A 117 14.33 -7.64 0.56
CA GLY A 117 13.97 -8.15 1.88
C GLY A 117 13.01 -7.25 2.64
N ALA A 118 12.26 -6.40 1.93
CA ALA A 118 11.27 -5.48 2.47
C ALA A 118 10.15 -6.20 3.25
N GLY A 119 9.55 -5.48 4.21
CA GLY A 119 8.22 -5.84 4.69
C GLY A 119 7.20 -5.66 3.56
N ILE A 120 6.16 -6.48 3.51
CA ILE A 120 5.10 -6.36 2.52
C ILE A 120 3.73 -6.30 3.19
N CYS A 121 2.83 -5.49 2.65
CA CYS A 121 1.40 -5.54 2.92
C CYS A 121 0.69 -5.99 1.64
N ALA A 122 0.17 -7.22 1.64
CA ALA A 122 -0.56 -7.79 0.52
C ALA A 122 -2.07 -7.67 0.79
N MET A 123 -2.75 -6.86 -0.03
CA MET A 123 -4.17 -6.58 0.16
C MET A 123 -5.07 -7.40 -0.79
N HIS A 124 -6.28 -7.73 -0.33
CA HIS A 124 -7.34 -8.22 -1.20
C HIS A 124 -8.11 -7.06 -1.88
N MET A 125 -8.18 -7.10 -3.21
CA MET A 125 -9.08 -6.27 -4.02
C MET A 125 -9.80 -7.10 -5.09
N GLN A 126 -11.11 -6.92 -5.24
CA GLN A 126 -11.86 -7.45 -6.40
C GLN A 126 -11.97 -6.37 -7.47
N GLY A 127 -11.50 -6.66 -8.69
CA GLY A 127 -11.42 -5.66 -9.77
C GLY A 127 -10.18 -4.78 -9.64
N ASN A 128 -10.30 -3.52 -10.05
CA ASN A 128 -9.25 -2.51 -9.94
C ASN A 128 -9.87 -1.16 -9.50
N PRO A 129 -9.08 -0.14 -9.12
CA PRO A 129 -9.63 1.13 -8.64
C PRO A 129 -10.67 1.77 -9.56
N GLN A 130 -10.57 1.57 -10.89
CA GLN A 130 -11.52 2.15 -11.86
C GLN A 130 -12.90 1.46 -11.86
N ASN A 131 -13.00 0.17 -11.51
CA ASN A 131 -14.24 -0.62 -11.67
C ASN A 131 -14.66 -1.43 -10.44
N MET A 132 -13.86 -1.44 -9.37
CA MET A 132 -14.09 -2.28 -8.20
C MET A 132 -15.43 -2.04 -7.50
N GLN A 133 -16.08 -0.89 -7.75
CA GLN A 133 -17.37 -0.55 -7.15
C GLN A 133 -18.58 -0.88 -8.02
N ASP A 134 -18.38 -1.32 -9.27
CA ASP A 134 -19.48 -1.41 -10.22
C ASP A 134 -20.43 -2.57 -9.93
N ASN A 135 -19.89 -3.74 -9.56
CA ASN A 135 -20.70 -4.90 -9.18
C ASN A 135 -19.90 -5.93 -8.33
N PRO A 136 -19.40 -5.56 -7.14
CA PRO A 136 -18.66 -6.50 -6.30
C PRO A 136 -19.59 -7.59 -5.74
N SER A 137 -19.23 -8.85 -5.96
CA SER A 137 -20.03 -10.01 -5.58
C SER A 137 -19.16 -11.07 -4.92
N TYR A 138 -19.64 -11.59 -3.80
CA TYR A 138 -19.05 -12.68 -3.02
C TYR A 138 -20.17 -13.64 -2.61
N ASP A 139 -19.86 -14.93 -2.51
CA ASP A 139 -20.79 -15.90 -1.93
C ASP A 139 -20.83 -15.71 -0.41
N ASN A 140 -19.64 -15.53 0.19
CA ASN A 140 -19.49 -15.06 1.56
C ASN A 140 -18.19 -14.26 1.68
N VAL A 141 -18.32 -12.93 1.81
CA VAL A 141 -17.20 -11.99 1.82
C VAL A 141 -16.09 -12.36 2.82
N VAL A 142 -16.44 -12.92 3.98
CA VAL A 142 -15.45 -13.25 5.02
C VAL A 142 -14.66 -14.49 4.62
N SER A 143 -15.33 -15.59 4.28
CA SER A 143 -14.65 -16.84 3.92
C SER A 143 -13.89 -16.72 2.60
N ASP A 144 -14.42 -15.96 1.64
CA ASP A 144 -13.82 -15.80 0.33
C ASP A 144 -12.50 -15.02 0.44
N ILE A 145 -12.51 -13.91 1.19
CA ILE A 145 -11.30 -13.09 1.42
C ILE A 145 -10.31 -13.82 2.32
N HIS A 146 -10.77 -14.53 3.34
CA HIS A 146 -9.90 -15.36 4.17
C HIS A 146 -9.21 -16.45 3.32
N GLY A 147 -9.94 -17.11 2.43
CA GLY A 147 -9.40 -18.09 1.49
C GLY A 147 -8.35 -17.49 0.57
N TYR A 148 -8.66 -16.33 -0.04
CA TYR A 148 -7.72 -15.60 -0.88
C TYR A 148 -6.44 -15.23 -0.12
N LEU A 149 -6.54 -14.60 1.06
CA LEU A 149 -5.37 -14.14 1.80
C LEU A 149 -4.49 -15.29 2.29
N ARG A 150 -5.09 -16.43 2.66
CA ARG A 150 -4.34 -17.66 2.96
C ARG A 150 -3.54 -18.13 1.74
N ASP A 151 -4.20 -18.27 0.60
CA ASP A 151 -3.56 -18.75 -0.63
C ASP A 151 -2.49 -17.76 -1.11
N ARG A 152 -2.73 -16.46 -0.93
CA ARG A 152 -1.78 -15.37 -1.25
C ARG A 152 -0.55 -15.43 -0.36
N ARG A 153 -0.72 -15.58 0.96
CA ARG A 153 0.38 -15.81 1.91
C ARG A 153 1.22 -17.01 1.49
N ASP A 154 0.58 -18.14 1.19
CA ASP A 154 1.29 -19.38 0.85
C ASP A 154 2.13 -19.22 -0.41
N ARG A 155 1.60 -18.53 -1.44
CA ARG A 155 2.38 -18.18 -2.65
C ARG A 155 3.56 -17.26 -2.38
N LEU A 156 3.41 -16.29 -1.47
CA LEU A 156 4.49 -15.36 -1.11
C LEU A 156 5.61 -16.11 -0.36
N LEU A 157 5.26 -17.03 0.53
CA LEU A 157 6.20 -17.92 1.20
C LEU A 157 6.93 -18.84 0.21
N GLU A 158 6.20 -19.45 -0.73
CA GLU A 158 6.78 -20.30 -1.78
C GLU A 158 7.75 -19.53 -2.69
N ALA A 159 7.49 -18.24 -2.92
CA ALA A 159 8.37 -17.35 -3.68
C ALA A 159 9.62 -16.89 -2.91
N GLY A 160 9.75 -17.26 -1.63
CA GLY A 160 10.93 -16.98 -0.81
C GLY A 160 10.81 -15.74 0.09
N ILE A 161 9.65 -15.09 0.16
CA ILE A 161 9.43 -14.00 1.12
C ILE A 161 9.34 -14.61 2.52
N ARG A 162 10.10 -14.05 3.47
CA ARG A 162 10.12 -14.55 4.86
C ARG A 162 8.76 -14.29 5.51
N HIS A 163 8.29 -15.26 6.28
CA HIS A 163 7.01 -15.15 6.98
C HIS A 163 6.89 -13.88 7.85
N GLU A 164 7.96 -13.51 8.57
CA GLU A 164 8.01 -12.29 9.38
C GLU A 164 7.88 -10.97 8.61
N ASN A 165 8.05 -11.00 7.28
CA ASN A 165 7.91 -9.84 6.42
C ASN A 165 6.49 -9.69 5.84
N ILE A 166 5.57 -10.63 6.07
CA ILE A 166 4.26 -10.64 5.41
C ILE A 166 3.19 -10.08 6.34
N CYS A 167 2.51 -9.02 5.90
CA CYS A 167 1.26 -8.48 6.44
C CYS A 167 0.12 -8.70 5.43
N LEU A 168 -1.11 -8.98 5.91
CA LEU A 168 -2.26 -9.29 5.06
C LEU A 168 -3.43 -8.33 5.34
N ASP A 169 -3.91 -7.65 4.30
CA ASP A 169 -5.01 -6.69 4.42
C ASP A 169 -6.30 -7.18 3.73
N PRO A 170 -7.45 -7.30 4.44
CA PRO A 170 -8.73 -7.67 3.83
C PRO A 170 -9.30 -6.62 2.86
N GLY A 171 -8.73 -5.42 2.79
CA GLY A 171 -8.99 -4.39 1.79
C GLY A 171 -10.34 -3.72 1.93
N ILE A 172 -10.63 -3.14 3.10
CA ILE A 172 -11.89 -2.39 3.32
C ILE A 172 -12.03 -1.28 2.28
N GLY A 173 -13.18 -1.24 1.60
CA GLY A 173 -13.47 -0.27 0.53
C GLY A 173 -12.99 -0.70 -0.86
N PHE A 174 -12.26 -1.80 -1.00
CA PHE A 174 -11.72 -2.28 -2.27
C PHE A 174 -12.49 -3.48 -2.80
N GLY A 175 -13.36 -3.24 -3.79
CA GLY A 175 -14.14 -4.33 -4.39
C GLY A 175 -15.27 -4.82 -3.51
N LYS A 176 -15.93 -3.95 -2.73
CA LYS A 176 -16.86 -4.33 -1.65
C LYS A 176 -18.00 -3.33 -1.50
N THR A 177 -19.21 -3.84 -1.30
CA THR A 177 -20.36 -3.03 -0.90
C THR A 177 -20.20 -2.51 0.54
N HIS A 178 -21.05 -1.56 0.94
CA HIS A 178 -21.09 -1.09 2.32
C HIS A 178 -21.32 -2.25 3.33
N ASP A 179 -22.28 -3.13 3.03
CA ASP A 179 -22.60 -4.26 3.89
C ASP A 179 -21.45 -5.29 3.96
N HIS A 180 -20.74 -5.51 2.84
CA HIS A 180 -19.53 -6.34 2.85
C HIS A 180 -18.46 -5.78 3.79
N ASN A 181 -18.22 -4.46 3.74
CA ASN A 181 -17.23 -3.80 4.61
C ASN A 181 -17.63 -3.90 6.09
N LEU A 182 -18.90 -3.68 6.43
CA LEU A 182 -19.40 -3.86 7.80
C LEU A 182 -19.24 -5.31 8.28
N THR A 183 -19.57 -6.27 7.41
CA THR A 183 -19.45 -7.70 7.71
C THR A 183 -18.00 -8.10 7.99
N LEU A 184 -17.04 -7.58 7.21
CA LEU A 184 -15.61 -7.81 7.44
C LEU A 184 -15.14 -7.22 8.76
N MET A 185 -15.53 -5.98 9.07
CA MET A 185 -15.16 -5.34 10.35
C MET A 185 -15.72 -6.10 11.55
N GLN A 186 -16.97 -6.60 11.47
CA GLN A 186 -17.57 -7.43 12.52
C GLN A 186 -16.87 -8.77 12.72
N ASN A 187 -16.19 -9.28 11.69
CA ASN A 187 -15.55 -10.59 11.67
C ASN A 187 -14.01 -10.51 11.58
N CYS A 188 -13.42 -9.36 11.89
CA CYS A 188 -11.98 -9.12 11.72
C CYS A 188 -11.09 -10.15 12.46
N PHE A 189 -11.56 -10.65 13.60
CA PHE A 189 -10.86 -11.66 14.40
C PHE A 189 -10.62 -12.99 13.66
N GLN A 190 -11.39 -13.30 12.61
CA GLN A 190 -11.18 -14.51 11.82
C GLN A 190 -9.86 -14.45 11.04
N PHE A 191 -9.43 -13.26 10.61
CA PHE A 191 -8.19 -13.09 9.84
C PHE A 191 -6.93 -13.29 10.69
N LEU A 192 -7.01 -13.16 12.01
CA LEU A 192 -5.90 -13.47 12.92
C LEU A 192 -5.44 -14.93 12.82
N GLN A 193 -6.29 -15.83 12.33
CA GLN A 193 -5.97 -17.25 12.12
C GLN A 193 -4.99 -17.47 10.96
N LEU A 194 -4.76 -16.45 10.12
CA LEU A 194 -3.79 -16.49 9.04
C LEU A 194 -2.35 -16.43 9.54
N GLY A 195 -2.10 -16.08 10.81
CA GLY A 195 -0.77 -16.12 11.42
C GLY A 195 0.18 -15.02 10.94
N CYS A 196 -0.30 -14.08 10.11
CA CYS A 196 0.38 -12.85 9.74
C CYS A 196 -0.29 -11.66 10.46
N PRO A 197 0.44 -10.56 10.69
CA PRO A 197 -0.14 -9.26 11.02
C PRO A 197 -1.24 -8.85 10.03
#